data_AF-A0A920LJV8-F1
#
_entry.id   AF-A0A920LJV8-F1
#
_cell.length_a   1.000
_cell.length_b   1.000
_cell.length_c   1.000
_cell.angle_alpha   90.00
_cell.angle_beta   90.00
_cell.angle_gamma   90.00
#
_symmetry.space_group_name_H-M   'P 1'
#
loop_
_entity.id
_entity.type
_entity.pdbx_description
1 polymer ?
#
loop_
_entity_poly.entity_id
_entity_poly.type
_entity_poly.pdbx_seq_one_letter_code
_entity_poly.pdbx_strand_id
1 'polypeptide(L)' 'MWSPSNLLSSPNGSTVTISPSLTTTVYLNGIDSIGCQNNDSITITVNPLPTISFIDDFITICDNDSAAILLSLSGISLLV' A
#
# COMPACT_ATOMS: atom_id res chain seq x y z
N MET A 1 3.40 -22.07 -4.73
CA MET A 1 2.47 -21.11 -5.35
C MET A 1 2.29 -19.94 -4.42
N TRP A 2 2.56 -18.74 -4.90
CA TRP A 2 2.43 -17.50 -4.17
C TRP A 2 1.03 -16.88 -4.35
N SER A 3 0.50 -16.25 -3.32
CA SER A 3 -0.76 -15.50 -3.35
C SER A 3 -0.66 -14.19 -2.53
N PRO A 4 -1.36 -13.11 -2.93
CA PRO A 4 -2.26 -13.00 -4.09
C PRO A 4 -1.50 -12.77 -5.41
N SER A 5 -1.99 -13.36 -6.51
CA SER A 5 -1.27 -13.40 -7.80
C SER A 5 -1.24 -12.08 -8.57
N ASN A 6 -2.12 -11.14 -8.27
CA ASN A 6 -2.19 -9.83 -8.92
C ASN A 6 -1.02 -8.89 -8.60
N LEU A 7 -0.22 -9.22 -7.58
CA LEU A 7 0.94 -8.43 -7.15
C LEU A 7 2.28 -9.03 -7.61
N LEU A 8 2.22 -10.17 -8.32
CA LEU A 8 3.34 -11.01 -8.64
C LEU A 8 3.53 -11.08 -10.16
N SER A 9 4.79 -11.10 -10.59
CA SER A 9 5.13 -11.42 -11.99
C SER A 9 4.71 -12.83 -12.42
N SER A 10 4.76 -13.79 -11.50
CA SER A 10 4.25 -15.15 -11.66
C SER A 10 3.97 -15.76 -10.27
N PRO A 11 2.89 -16.52 -10.07
CA PRO A 11 2.64 -17.22 -8.80
C PRO A 11 3.57 -18.43 -8.59
N ASN A 12 4.27 -18.89 -9.64
CA ASN A 12 5.08 -20.09 -9.63
C ASN A 12 6.47 -19.79 -10.24
N GLY A 13 7.54 -20.25 -9.60
CA GLY A 13 8.90 -20.12 -10.11
C GLY A 13 9.94 -19.99 -9.00
N SER A 14 11.21 -20.20 -9.34
CA SER A 14 12.35 -20.01 -8.43
C SER A 14 12.61 -18.54 -8.10
N THR A 15 12.18 -17.63 -8.99
CA THR A 15 12.29 -16.18 -8.81
C THR A 15 10.97 -15.54 -9.18
N VAL A 16 10.44 -14.75 -8.25
CA VAL A 16 9.19 -14.01 -8.43
C VAL A 16 9.44 -12.56 -8.00
N THR A 17 9.16 -11.62 -8.88
CA THR A 17 9.18 -10.19 -8.57
C THR A 17 7.82 -9.76 -8.02
N ILE A 18 7.85 -8.97 -6.94
CA ILE A 18 6.68 -8.46 -6.22
C ILE A 18 6.81 -6.93 -6.13
N SER A 19 5.74 -6.19 -6.44
CA SER A 19 5.75 -4.72 -6.38
C SER A 19 4.40 -4.18 -5.90
N PRO A 20 4.10 -4.26 -4.59
CA PRO A 20 2.83 -3.82 -4.04
C PRO A 20 2.80 -2.29 -3.88
N SER A 21 1.62 -1.67 -4.07
CA SER A 21 1.40 -0.24 -3.84
C SER A 21 1.02 0.11 -2.39
N LEU A 22 0.60 -0.89 -1.62
CA LEU A 22 0.20 -0.79 -0.22
C LEU A 22 0.86 -1.92 0.58
N THR A 23 1.00 -1.74 1.89
CA THR A 23 1.51 -2.80 2.78
C THR A 23 0.68 -4.07 2.61
N THR A 24 1.33 -5.14 2.18
CA THR A 24 0.65 -6.39 1.83
C THR A 24 1.44 -7.58 2.35
N THR A 25 0.72 -8.57 2.87
CA THR A 25 1.28 -9.89 3.18
C THR A 25 1.04 -10.83 2.01
N VAL A 26 2.11 -11.47 1.56
CA VAL A 26 2.08 -12.52 0.54
C VAL A 26 2.30 -13.87 1.20
N TYR A 27 1.67 -14.90 0.67
CA TYR A 27 1.72 -16.27 1.19
C TYR A 27 2.31 -17.20 0.14
N LEU A 28 3.22 -18.07 0.54
CA LEU A 28 3.76 -19.16 -0.27
C LEU A 28 3.14 -20.46 0.21
N ASN A 29 2.51 -21.20 -0.69
CA ASN A 29 2.13 -22.60 -0.46
C ASN A 29 3.03 -23.52 -1.30
N GLY A 30 3.92 -24.28 -0.68
CA GLY A 30 4.75 -25.30 -1.32
C GLY A 30 4.10 -26.67 -1.23
N ILE A 31 4.11 -27.42 -2.32
CA ILE A 31 3.69 -28.84 -2.35
C ILE A 31 4.85 -29.63 -2.97
N ASP A 32 5.34 -30.65 -2.25
CA ASP A 32 6.37 -31.54 -2.79
C ASP A 32 5.77 -32.60 -3.74
N SER A 33 6.62 -33.40 -4.39
CA SER A 33 6.18 -34.42 -5.36
C SER A 33 5.41 -35.59 -4.74
N ILE A 34 5.41 -35.69 -3.41
CA ILE A 34 4.76 -36.77 -2.63
C ILE A 34 3.45 -36.25 -1.98
N GLY A 35 3.19 -34.94 -2.08
CA GLY A 35 1.96 -34.29 -1.63
C GLY A 35 2.05 -33.59 -0.27
N CYS A 36 3.23 -33.52 0.35
CA CYS A 36 3.39 -32.75 1.60
C CYS A 36 3.25 -31.26 1.29
N GLN A 37 2.49 -30.57 2.14
CA GLN A 37 2.25 -29.13 2.01
C GLN A 37 2.96 -28.38 3.12
N ASN A 38 3.54 -27.23 2.77
CA ASN A 38 4.07 -26.28 3.73
C ASN A 38 3.71 -24.86 3.31
N ASN A 39 3.44 -23.99 4.28
CA ASN A 39 3.14 -22.60 4.04
C ASN A 39 4.20 -21.68 4.65
N ASP A 40 4.39 -20.53 4.02
CA ASP A 40 5.23 -19.44 4.51
C ASP A 40 4.59 -18.09 4.13
N SER A 41 5.00 -17.02 4.79
CA SER A 41 4.47 -15.68 4.49
C SER A 41 5.50 -14.58 4.69
N ILE A 42 5.40 -13.54 3.88
CA ILE A 42 6.25 -12.36 3.94
C ILE A 42 5.36 -11.12 3.97
N THR A 43 5.60 -10.23 4.94
CA THR A 43 4.93 -8.93 4.99
C THR A 43 5.84 -7.87 4.39
N ILE A 44 5.35 -7.21 3.34
CA ILE A 44 6.03 -6.12 2.66
C ILE A 44 5.40 -4.82 3.16
N THR A 45 6.16 -4.03 3.91
CA THR A 45 5.72 -2.73 4.41
C THR A 45 6.00 -1.64 3.39
N VAL A 46 4.95 -0.99 2.90
CA VAL A 46 5.04 0.18 2.03
C VAL A 46 4.64 1.38 2.86
N ASN A 47 5.52 2.38 2.93
CA ASN A 47 5.20 3.66 3.55
C ASN A 47 4.52 4.55 2.51
N PRO A 48 3.21 4.82 2.62
CA PRO A 48 2.53 5.71 1.69
C PRO A 48 3.06 7.14 1.85
N LEU A 49 2.99 7.90 0.76
CA LEU A 49 3.22 9.33 0.78
C LEU A 49 2.07 10.02 1.53
N PRO A 50 2.32 11.11 2.27
CA PRO A 50 1.26 11.91 2.86
C PRO A 50 0.33 12.45 1.78
N THR A 51 -0.98 12.36 2.02
CA THR A 51 -2.01 12.99 1.19
C THR A 51 -2.37 14.35 1.78
N ILE A 52 -2.35 15.38 0.93
CA ILE A 52 -2.79 16.74 1.26
C ILE A 52 -4.20 16.93 0.70
N SER A 53 -5.12 17.36 1.55
CA SER A 53 -6.48 17.74 1.14
C SER A 53 -6.83 19.13 1.65
N PHE A 54 -7.51 19.90 0.80
CA PHE A 54 -8.16 21.13 1.21
C PHE A 54 -9.40 20.78 2.02
N ILE A 55 -9.59 21.45 3.15
CA ILE A 55 -10.80 21.31 3.96
C ILE A 55 -11.91 22.21 3.39
N ASP A 56 -11.52 23.33 2.78
CA ASP A 56 -12.43 24.33 2.24
C ASP A 56 -12.61 24.14 0.73
N ASP A 57 -13.80 23.68 0.32
CA ASP A 57 -14.09 23.43 -1.12
C ASP A 57 -14.33 24.72 -1.91
N PHE A 58 -14.87 25.77 -1.26
CA PHE A 58 -15.11 27.08 -1.88
C PHE A 58 -15.02 28.20 -0.85
N ILE A 59 -14.12 29.17 -1.09
CA ILE A 59 -14.04 30.41 -0.31
C ILE A 59 -14.35 31.56 -1.26
N THR A 60 -15.42 32.30 -0.99
CA THR A 60 -15.71 33.56 -1.67
C THR A 60 -15.06 34.69 -0.87
N ILE A 61 -14.21 35.48 -1.52
CA ILE A 61 -13.50 36.62 -0.92
C ILE A 61 -13.89 37.92 -1.61
N CYS A 62 -14.07 39.00 -0.86
CA CYS A 62 -14.29 40.35 -1.38
C CYS A 62 -12.99 41.19 -1.31
N ASP A 63 -13.01 42.39 -1.89
CA ASP A 63 -11.91 43.34 -1.72
C ASP A 63 -11.68 43.61 -0.22
N ASN A 64 -10.41 43.58 0.18
CA ASN A 64 -9.94 43.69 1.56
C ASN A 64 -10.23 42.49 2.50
N ASP A 65 -10.79 41.38 2.03
CA ASP A 65 -10.90 40.16 2.86
C ASP A 65 -9.56 39.45 3.04
N SER A 66 -9.45 38.72 4.16
CA SER A 66 -8.39 37.75 4.40
C SER A 66 -9.03 36.39 4.65
N ALA A 67 -8.57 35.36 3.93
CA ALA A 67 -9.00 33.98 4.11
C ALA A 67 -7.86 33.11 4.63
N ALA A 68 -8.18 32.22 5.56
CA ALA A 68 -7.30 31.13 5.96
C ALA A 68 -7.67 29.89 5.13
N ILE A 69 -6.68 29.22 4.57
CA ILE A 69 -6.86 27.94 3.89
C ILE A 69 -6.47 26.84 4.87
N LEU A 70 -7.40 25.95 5.20
CA LEU A 70 -7.12 24.82 6.07
C LEU A 70 -6.79 23.58 5.24
N LEU A 71 -5.67 22.95 5.59
CA LEU A 71 -5.20 21.70 4.98
C LEU A 71 -5.26 20.58 6.02
N SER A 72 -5.63 19.39 5.59
CA SER A 72 -5.46 18.16 6.37
C SER A 72 -4.39 17.26 5.75
N LEU A 73 -3.58 16.65 6.62
CA LEU A 73 -2.59 15.64 6.25
C LEU A 73 -3.08 14.28 6.72
N SER A 74 -3.09 13.29 5.83
CA SER A 74 -3.42 11.90 6.14
C SER A 74 -2.38 10.95 5.54
N GLY A 75 -2.38 9.68 5.98
CA GLY A 75 -1.50 8.66 5.40
C GLY A 75 -0.04 8.70 5.87
N ILE A 76 0.26 9.35 6.99
CA ILE A 76 1.61 9.35 7.56
C ILE A 76 1.86 8.00 8.26
N SER A 77 2.84 7.24 7.76
CA SER A 77 3.43 6.12 8.50
C SER A 77 4.47 6.70 9.48
N LEU A 78 4.09 6.82 10.75
CA LEU A 78 4.98 7.29 11.81
C LEU A 78 5.86 6.10 12.25
N LEU A 79 7.12 6.04 11.82
CA LEU A 79 8.10 5.19 12.50
C LEU A 79 8.54 5.91 13.77
N VAL A 80 8.12 5.41 14.93
CA VAL A 80 8.71 5.73 16.24
C VAL A 80 9.80 4.72 16.53
#